data_AF-A0A853DEW6-F1
#
_entry.id   AF-A0A853DEW6-F1
#
_cell.length_a   1.000
_cell.length_b   1.000
_cell.length_c   1.000
_cell.angle_alpha   90.00
_cell.angle_beta   90.00
_cell.angle_gamma   90.00
#
_symmetry.space_group_name_H-M   'P 1'
#
loop_
_entity.id
_entity.type
_entity.pdbx_description
1 polymer ?
#
loop_
_entity_poly.entity_id
_entity_poly.type
_entity_poly.pdbx_seq_one_letter_code
_entity_poly.pdbx_strand_id
1 'polypeptide(L)'
;MGALDLALPNGPPDSVEGWRAAAQALLSPPCCAFHRNMEISSRYAWLNAQHPTGFKWAGMAAIASHHARLVLFPFRLDADRNGYVDLPRSLSRRLLTGDANRMRQINNAIYDDIFWVHLAYLASGDGIQGLRRLLGPYREYAGLLSGFETIDRGAAVLSDERSSQEDRRDAADQVWAGNLALLEHEQRVVVQPLFESLSGMFARLISMGATTTFEVRGVRQQVRYFTSFSAYSLTRGLTAALRARSVPRITRFEDRWPWLEASVVPRFRRLDSDQALVTRTLGRVVEAGKRYGEMPCLIPPNYLGRGTLTE
;
A
#
# COMPACT_ATOMS: atom_id res chain seq x y z
N MET A 1 -3.20 27.40 6.16
CA MET A 1 -3.63 26.15 6.83
C MET A 1 -3.24 25.00 5.93
N GLY A 2 -2.20 24.27 6.32
CA GLY A 2 -1.72 23.13 5.54
C GLY A 2 -2.69 21.96 5.61
N ALA A 3 -2.60 21.03 4.65
CA ALA A 3 -3.40 19.80 4.66
C ALA A 3 -3.16 18.94 5.93
N LEU A 4 -2.03 19.13 6.60
CA LEU A 4 -1.68 18.50 7.88
C LEU A 4 -2.43 19.12 9.07
N ASP A 5 -2.72 20.43 9.06
CA ASP A 5 -3.47 21.10 10.13
C ASP A 5 -4.92 20.62 10.18
N LEU A 6 -5.51 20.33 9.01
CA LEU A 6 -6.83 19.70 8.89
C LEU A 6 -6.83 18.23 9.34
N ALA A 7 -5.69 17.56 9.26
CA ALA A 7 -5.53 16.16 9.64
C ALA A 7 -5.35 15.98 11.16
N LEU A 8 -4.85 17.01 11.85
CA LEU A 8 -4.48 16.97 13.28
C LEU A 8 -5.02 18.21 14.01
N PRO A 9 -6.36 18.34 14.18
CA PRO A 9 -6.97 19.55 14.72
C PRO A 9 -6.57 19.87 16.17
N ASN A 10 -6.08 18.87 16.93
CA ASN A 10 -5.63 19.01 18.31
C ASN A 10 -4.09 19.00 18.45
N GLY A 11 -3.36 19.16 17.34
CA GLY A 11 -1.91 19.04 17.29
C GLY A 11 -1.41 17.59 17.19
N PRO A 12 -0.08 17.40 17.06
CA PRO A 12 0.53 16.08 16.93
C PRO A 12 0.41 15.26 18.22
N PRO A 13 -0.07 14.00 18.16
CA PRO A 13 -0.07 13.09 19.31
C PRO A 13 1.33 12.77 19.84
N ASP A 14 1.41 12.34 21.10
CA ASP A 14 2.65 11.95 21.79
C ASP A 14 2.80 10.43 21.97
N SER A 15 1.77 9.64 21.64
CA SER A 15 1.75 8.18 21.77
C SER A 15 1.49 7.47 20.44
N VAL A 16 1.93 6.21 20.36
CA VAL A 16 1.71 5.34 19.19
C VAL A 16 0.22 5.14 18.92
N GLU A 17 -0.55 4.90 19.98
CA GLU A 17 -2.00 4.76 19.93
C GLU A 17 -2.67 6.04 19.42
N GLY A 18 -2.21 7.20 19.90
CA GLY A 18 -2.70 8.50 19.45
C GLY A 18 -2.45 8.73 17.95
N TRP A 19 -1.25 8.40 17.46
CA TRP A 19 -0.95 8.50 16.03
C TRP A 19 -1.75 7.52 15.17
N ARG A 20 -1.93 6.28 15.64
CA ARG A 20 -2.80 5.29 14.96
C ARG A 20 -4.24 5.77 14.90
N ALA A 21 -4.77 6.32 15.99
CA ALA A 21 -6.11 6.88 16.04
C ALA A 21 -6.26 8.09 15.09
N ALA A 22 -5.26 8.98 15.05
CA ALA A 22 -5.23 10.10 14.13
C ALA A 22 -5.22 9.63 12.67
N ALA A 23 -4.41 8.62 12.32
CA ALA A 23 -4.43 8.01 11.00
C ALA A 23 -5.80 7.41 10.65
N GLN A 24 -6.45 6.68 11.58
CA GLN A 24 -7.79 6.15 11.34
C GLN A 24 -8.84 7.23 11.13
N ALA A 25 -8.74 8.35 11.84
CA ALA A 25 -9.66 9.48 11.69
C ALA A 25 -9.60 10.14 10.30
N LEU A 26 -8.52 9.90 9.53
CA LEU A 26 -8.42 10.34 8.13
C LEU A 26 -9.20 9.45 7.16
N LEU A 27 -9.73 8.33 7.61
CA LEU A 27 -10.56 7.44 6.81
C LEU A 27 -12.02 7.63 7.23
N SER A 28 -12.91 7.74 6.24
CA SER A 28 -14.35 7.81 6.52
C SER A 28 -14.81 6.48 7.13
N PRO A 29 -15.88 6.47 7.95
CA PRO A 29 -16.52 5.23 8.35
C PRO A 29 -16.75 4.35 7.11
N PRO A 30 -16.28 3.09 7.14
CA PRO A 30 -16.20 2.31 5.92
C PRO A 30 -17.61 1.99 5.44
N CYS A 31 -17.99 2.50 4.28
CA CYS A 31 -19.26 2.12 3.67
C CYS A 31 -19.16 0.76 2.93
N CYS A 32 -18.00 0.47 2.34
CA CYS A 32 -17.67 -0.83 1.75
C CYS A 32 -16.15 -0.98 1.55
N ALA A 33 -15.71 -2.20 1.23
CA ALA A 33 -14.31 -2.55 0.99
C ALA A 33 -13.66 -1.71 -0.12
N PHE A 34 -14.41 -1.40 -1.16
CA PHE A 34 -13.93 -0.66 -2.32
C PHE A 34 -13.60 0.80 -1.98
N HIS A 35 -14.50 1.50 -1.28
CA HIS A 35 -14.27 2.87 -0.83
C HIS A 35 -13.13 2.93 0.17
N ARG A 36 -13.03 1.98 1.11
CA ARG A 36 -11.92 1.92 2.06
C ARG A 36 -10.56 1.77 1.36
N ASN A 37 -10.44 0.86 0.39
CA ASN A 37 -9.20 0.72 -0.39
C ASN A 37 -8.88 1.97 -1.22
N MET A 38 -9.91 2.66 -1.73
CA MET A 38 -9.75 3.92 -2.46
C MET A 38 -9.20 5.04 -1.58
N GLU A 39 -9.78 5.23 -0.40
CA GLU A 39 -9.30 6.22 0.56
C GLU A 39 -7.85 5.92 0.95
N ILE A 40 -7.53 4.68 1.32
CA ILE A 40 -6.16 4.26 1.65
C ILE A 40 -5.19 4.57 0.49
N SER A 41 -5.54 4.18 -0.75
CA SER A 41 -4.71 4.47 -1.94
C SER A 41 -4.47 5.97 -2.11
N SER A 42 -5.52 6.78 -1.92
CA SER A 42 -5.44 8.24 -1.99
C SER A 42 -4.59 8.83 -0.87
N ARG A 43 -4.62 8.25 0.34
CA ARG A 43 -3.81 8.68 1.47
C ARG A 43 -2.32 8.40 1.24
N TYR A 44 -1.96 7.25 0.69
CA TYR A 44 -0.59 6.97 0.28
C TYR A 44 -0.10 7.93 -0.81
N ALA A 45 -0.94 8.21 -1.82
CA ALA A 45 -0.63 9.15 -2.88
C ALA A 45 -0.41 10.57 -2.32
N TRP A 46 -1.25 10.99 -1.37
CA TRP A 46 -1.09 12.26 -0.66
C TRP A 46 0.21 12.34 0.14
N LEU A 47 0.58 11.28 0.90
CA LEU A 47 1.85 11.22 1.63
C LEU A 47 3.05 11.41 0.69
N ASN A 48 3.09 10.68 -0.42
CA ASN A 48 4.17 10.84 -1.40
C ASN A 48 4.22 12.27 -1.94
N ALA A 49 3.07 12.91 -2.20
CA ALA A 49 3.04 14.30 -2.66
C ALA A 49 3.57 15.30 -1.61
N GLN A 50 3.48 15.00 -0.30
CA GLN A 50 4.06 15.85 0.75
C GLN A 50 5.59 15.76 0.80
N HIS A 51 6.16 14.59 0.49
CA HIS A 51 7.61 14.38 0.58
C HIS A 51 8.11 13.44 -0.54
N PRO A 52 8.05 13.88 -1.81
CA PRO A 52 8.29 13.01 -2.97
C PRO A 52 9.73 12.50 -3.05
N THR A 53 10.69 13.27 -2.54
CA THR A 53 12.10 12.86 -2.47
C THR A 53 12.30 11.68 -1.54
N GLY A 54 11.66 11.65 -0.36
CA GLY A 54 11.91 10.61 0.64
C GLY A 54 10.90 9.46 0.67
N PHE A 55 9.63 9.68 0.32
CA PHE A 55 8.56 8.69 0.56
C PHE A 55 8.27 7.81 -0.66
N LYS A 56 9.28 7.07 -1.13
CA LYS A 56 9.16 6.16 -2.28
C LYS A 56 8.21 5.00 -2.01
N TRP A 57 8.22 4.47 -0.78
CA TRP A 57 7.30 3.44 -0.30
C TRP A 57 5.85 3.89 -0.46
N ALA A 58 5.50 5.11 -0.04
CA ALA A 58 4.14 5.61 -0.16
C ALA A 58 3.69 5.71 -1.63
N GLY A 59 4.59 6.10 -2.54
CA GLY A 59 4.32 6.09 -3.98
C GLY A 59 4.06 4.69 -4.52
N MET A 60 4.88 3.70 -4.12
CA MET A 60 4.67 2.29 -4.49
C MET A 60 3.35 1.75 -3.93
N ALA A 61 3.08 1.99 -2.64
CA ALA A 61 1.89 1.54 -1.94
C ALA A 61 0.62 2.12 -2.58
N ALA A 62 0.62 3.41 -2.95
CA ALA A 62 -0.50 4.05 -3.65
C ALA A 62 -0.84 3.34 -4.96
N ILE A 63 0.16 3.05 -5.79
CA ILE A 63 -0.04 2.41 -7.10
C ILE A 63 -0.43 0.94 -6.93
N ALA A 64 0.24 0.21 -6.04
CA ALA A 64 -0.05 -1.20 -5.77
C ALA A 64 -1.47 -1.37 -5.22
N SER A 65 -1.86 -0.54 -4.25
CA SER A 65 -3.20 -0.53 -3.65
C SER A 65 -4.27 -0.17 -4.69
N HIS A 66 -3.99 0.80 -5.56
CA HIS A 66 -4.88 1.15 -6.67
C HIS A 66 -5.11 -0.01 -7.67
N HIS A 67 -4.07 -0.78 -8.00
CA HIS A 67 -4.24 -1.97 -8.85
C HIS A 67 -4.92 -3.12 -8.13
N ALA A 68 -4.62 -3.35 -6.86
CA ALA A 68 -5.30 -4.35 -6.05
C ALA A 68 -6.82 -4.11 -6.05
N ARG A 69 -7.27 -2.84 -6.01
CA ARG A 69 -8.68 -2.48 -6.21
C ARG A 69 -9.24 -2.95 -7.55
N LEU A 70 -8.53 -2.77 -8.66
CA LEU A 70 -9.02 -3.20 -9.99
C LEU A 70 -9.21 -4.73 -10.04
N VAL A 71 -8.33 -5.48 -9.38
CA VAL A 71 -8.46 -6.93 -9.22
C VAL A 71 -9.63 -7.31 -8.31
N LEU A 72 -9.92 -6.49 -7.29
CA LEU A 72 -11.07 -6.65 -6.40
C LEU A 72 -12.40 -6.13 -6.99
N PHE A 73 -12.36 -5.42 -8.13
CA PHE A 73 -13.55 -4.82 -8.76
C PHE A 73 -14.63 -5.84 -9.15
N PRO A 74 -14.31 -6.99 -9.78
CA PRO A 74 -15.31 -8.04 -10.07
C PRO A 74 -15.95 -8.61 -8.80
N PHE A 75 -15.31 -8.40 -7.64
CA PHE A 75 -15.78 -8.90 -6.36
C PHE A 75 -16.60 -7.88 -5.58
N ARG A 76 -16.79 -6.62 -6.02
CA ARG A 76 -17.56 -5.53 -5.35
C ARG A 76 -18.33 -6.04 -4.12
N LEU A 77 -17.57 -6.16 -3.03
CA LEU A 77 -17.99 -6.89 -1.86
C LEU A 77 -18.92 -5.94 -1.09
N ASP A 78 -20.21 -6.24 -1.14
CA ASP A 78 -21.24 -5.58 -0.34
C ASP A 78 -20.91 -5.78 1.14
N ALA A 79 -20.86 -4.70 1.91
CA ALA A 79 -20.60 -4.77 3.33
C ALA A 79 -21.84 -4.22 4.03
N ASP A 80 -22.64 -5.12 4.61
CA ASP A 80 -23.55 -4.70 5.66
C ASP A 80 -22.74 -4.35 6.93
N ARG A 81 -23.40 -3.72 7.92
CA ARG A 81 -22.79 -3.16 9.14
C ARG A 81 -21.97 -4.16 9.98
N ASN A 82 -22.00 -5.46 9.66
CA ASN A 82 -21.22 -6.52 10.32
C ASN A 82 -20.09 -7.11 9.45
N GLY A 83 -19.88 -6.61 8.22
CA GLY A 83 -18.75 -6.99 7.37
C GLY A 83 -18.91 -8.30 6.59
N TYR A 84 -20.14 -8.75 6.31
CA TYR A 84 -20.39 -9.93 5.46
C TYR A 84 -20.95 -9.54 4.09
N VAL A 85 -20.65 -10.38 3.09
CA VAL A 85 -21.04 -10.19 1.68
C VAL A 85 -22.06 -11.27 1.33
N ASP A 86 -23.25 -10.88 0.87
CA ASP A 86 -24.27 -11.81 0.37
C ASP A 86 -24.27 -11.86 -1.17
N LEU A 87 -23.86 -13.00 -1.74
CA LEU A 87 -23.92 -13.31 -3.16
C LEU A 87 -24.43 -14.77 -3.30
N PRO A 88 -25.62 -15.03 -3.88
CA PRO A 88 -26.16 -16.39 -3.90
C PRO A 88 -25.36 -17.36 -4.79
N ARG A 89 -25.21 -18.58 -4.25
CA ARG A 89 -24.85 -19.89 -4.83
C ARG A 89 -23.42 -20.10 -5.36
N SER A 90 -22.55 -20.61 -4.48
CA SER A 90 -21.86 -21.93 -4.57
C SER A 90 -20.74 -22.03 -3.51
N LEU A 91 -20.41 -23.25 -3.02
CA LEU A 91 -19.34 -23.49 -2.05
C LEU A 91 -17.96 -22.95 -2.50
N SER A 92 -17.69 -22.96 -3.81
CA SER A 92 -16.47 -22.38 -4.38
C SER A 92 -16.41 -20.86 -4.25
N ARG A 93 -17.57 -20.16 -4.25
CA ARG A 93 -17.62 -18.71 -4.06
C ARG A 93 -17.39 -18.28 -2.61
N ARG A 94 -17.81 -19.06 -1.61
CA ARG A 94 -17.53 -18.76 -0.18
C ARG A 94 -16.04 -18.73 0.14
N LEU A 95 -15.27 -19.65 -0.46
CA LEU A 95 -13.81 -19.66 -0.32
C LEU A 95 -13.17 -18.43 -0.98
N LEU A 96 -13.65 -18.06 -2.18
CA LEU A 96 -13.17 -16.88 -2.90
C LEU A 96 -13.55 -15.55 -2.21
N THR A 97 -14.73 -15.46 -1.56
CA THR A 97 -15.13 -14.27 -0.79
C THR A 97 -14.33 -14.12 0.50
N GLY A 98 -14.04 -15.23 1.19
CA GLY A 98 -13.19 -15.20 2.39
C GLY A 98 -11.77 -14.74 2.06
N ASP A 99 -11.20 -15.25 0.97
CA ASP A 99 -9.87 -14.84 0.51
C ASP A 99 -9.85 -13.42 -0.07
N ALA A 100 -10.90 -12.98 -0.78
CA ALA A 100 -11.04 -11.59 -1.21
C ALA A 100 -11.16 -10.62 -0.01
N ASN A 101 -11.85 -11.02 1.06
CA ASN A 101 -11.88 -10.27 2.31
C ASN A 101 -10.51 -10.22 2.99
N ARG A 102 -9.72 -11.30 2.95
CA ARG A 102 -8.33 -11.29 3.43
C ARG A 102 -7.45 -10.35 2.60
N MET A 103 -7.61 -10.31 1.28
CA MET A 103 -6.92 -9.34 0.42
C MET A 103 -7.24 -7.89 0.80
N ARG A 104 -8.49 -7.59 1.19
CA ARG A 104 -8.85 -6.28 1.75
C ARG A 104 -8.15 -6.04 3.10
N GLN A 105 -8.15 -7.03 3.99
CA GLN A 105 -7.51 -6.92 5.31
C GLN A 105 -6.02 -6.62 5.19
N ILE A 106 -5.34 -7.11 4.16
CA ILE A 106 -3.92 -6.78 3.91
C ILE A 106 -3.72 -5.28 3.75
N ASN A 107 -4.50 -4.60 2.89
CA ASN A 107 -4.32 -3.18 2.68
C ASN A 107 -4.65 -2.35 3.94
N ASN A 108 -5.65 -2.79 4.72
CA ASN A 108 -5.93 -2.19 6.02
C ASN A 108 -4.78 -2.40 7.00
N ALA A 109 -4.24 -3.62 7.11
CA ALA A 109 -3.15 -3.94 8.02
C ALA A 109 -1.89 -3.13 7.69
N ILE A 110 -1.56 -2.96 6.40
CA ILE A 110 -0.44 -2.10 5.96
C ILE A 110 -0.67 -0.64 6.37
N TYR A 111 -1.90 -0.15 6.22
CA TYR A 111 -2.26 1.21 6.62
C TYR A 111 -2.09 1.39 8.13
N ASP A 112 -2.61 0.44 8.91
CA ASP A 112 -2.57 0.46 10.38
C ASP A 112 -1.15 0.31 10.93
N ASP A 113 -0.24 -0.29 10.15
CA ASP A 113 1.15 -0.53 10.53
C ASP A 113 2.09 0.64 10.17
N ILE A 114 2.07 1.12 8.92
CA ILE A 114 3.12 2.00 8.39
C ILE A 114 2.64 3.44 8.15
N PHE A 115 1.36 3.66 7.84
CA PHE A 115 0.87 4.97 7.40
C PHE A 115 1.05 6.04 8.49
N TRP A 116 0.67 5.71 9.72
CA TRP A 116 0.74 6.65 10.85
C TRP A 116 2.18 7.06 11.16
N VAL A 117 3.18 6.20 10.89
CA VAL A 117 4.60 6.53 11.09
C VAL A 117 5.05 7.61 10.11
N HIS A 118 4.64 7.52 8.84
CA HIS A 118 4.88 8.59 7.86
C HIS A 118 4.19 9.89 8.26
N LEU A 119 2.96 9.79 8.76
CA LEU A 119 2.21 10.95 9.24
C LEU A 119 2.94 11.61 10.43
N ALA A 120 3.39 10.82 11.40
CA ALA A 120 4.13 11.29 12.56
C ALA A 120 5.46 11.97 12.16
N TYR A 121 6.19 11.40 11.19
CA TYR A 121 7.41 12.03 10.66
C TYR A 121 7.14 13.42 10.07
N LEU A 122 6.08 13.56 9.25
CA LEU A 122 5.77 14.83 8.61
C LEU A 122 5.24 15.88 9.59
N ALA A 123 4.41 15.46 10.54
CA ALA A 123 3.63 16.37 11.37
C ALA A 123 4.30 16.78 12.69
N SER A 124 5.28 16.01 13.18
CA SER A 124 5.89 16.25 14.49
C SER A 124 6.80 17.48 14.56
N GLY A 125 7.09 18.16 13.44
CA GLY A 125 7.99 19.32 13.36
C GLY A 125 9.48 18.98 13.55
N ASP A 126 9.76 17.97 14.37
CA ASP A 126 11.09 17.45 14.72
C ASP A 126 11.55 16.28 13.83
N GLY A 127 10.72 15.89 12.85
CA GLY A 127 11.03 14.85 11.85
C GLY A 127 11.50 13.54 12.49
N ILE A 128 12.72 13.12 12.14
CA ILE A 128 13.29 11.87 12.67
C ILE A 128 13.49 11.87 14.19
N GLN A 129 13.73 13.03 14.81
CA GLN A 129 13.92 13.09 16.26
C GLN A 129 12.60 12.82 17.00
N GLY A 130 11.48 13.30 16.44
CA GLY A 130 10.15 12.96 16.91
C GLY A 130 9.91 11.46 16.86
N LEU A 131 10.22 10.82 15.73
CA LEU A 131 10.11 9.36 15.59
C LEU A 131 11.02 8.59 16.55
N ARG A 132 12.26 9.03 16.78
CA ARG A 132 13.16 8.37 17.75
C ARG A 132 12.59 8.35 19.15
N ARG A 133 12.02 9.47 19.61
CA ARG A 133 11.37 9.55 20.93
C ARG A 133 10.12 8.68 21.00
N LEU A 134 9.31 8.70 19.94
CA LEU A 134 8.04 7.97 19.87
C LEU A 134 8.24 6.44 19.78
N LEU A 135 9.16 5.99 18.93
CA LEU A 135 9.35 4.58 18.59
C LEU A 135 10.49 3.91 19.36
N GLY A 136 11.47 4.69 19.84
CA GLY A 136 12.67 4.18 20.50
C GLY A 136 12.42 3.22 21.68
N PRO A 137 11.39 3.41 22.51
CA PRO A 137 11.04 2.48 23.59
C PRO A 137 10.56 1.09 23.12
N TYR A 138 10.12 0.94 21.86
CA TYR A 138 9.42 -0.24 21.35
C TYR A 138 10.32 -1.02 20.37
N ARG A 139 10.79 -2.20 20.79
CA ARG A 139 11.72 -3.01 19.98
C ARG A 139 11.11 -3.47 18.66
N GLU A 140 9.80 -3.69 18.62
CA GLU A 140 9.05 -4.09 17.43
C GLU A 140 9.14 -3.06 16.29
N TYR A 141 9.33 -1.77 16.61
CA TYR A 141 9.45 -0.70 15.61
C TYR A 141 10.89 -0.40 15.21
N ALA A 142 11.89 -1.12 15.75
CA ALA A 142 13.30 -0.83 15.47
C ALA A 142 13.64 -0.87 13.97
N GLY A 143 13.09 -1.84 13.23
CA GLY A 143 13.27 -1.96 11.79
C GLY A 143 12.66 -0.78 11.01
N LEU A 144 11.43 -0.40 11.36
CA LEU A 144 10.75 0.76 10.76
C LEU A 144 11.52 2.05 11.05
N LEU A 145 11.89 2.31 12.32
CA LEU A 145 12.67 3.48 12.70
C LEU A 145 13.99 3.55 11.93
N SER A 146 14.75 2.45 11.85
CA SER A 146 16.01 2.41 11.09
C SER A 146 15.81 2.73 9.60
N GLY A 147 14.69 2.30 9.01
CA GLY A 147 14.31 2.65 7.64
C GLY A 147 14.13 4.16 7.47
N PHE A 148 13.36 4.79 8.37
CA PHE A 148 13.15 6.24 8.39
C PHE A 148 14.44 7.03 8.64
N GLU A 149 15.32 6.56 9.54
CA GLU A 149 16.63 7.20 9.76
C GLU A 149 17.49 7.20 8.51
N THR A 150 17.42 6.13 7.72
CA THR A 150 18.16 6.02 6.46
C THR A 150 17.57 6.94 5.39
N ILE A 151 16.24 7.05 5.33
CA ILE A 151 15.55 8.01 4.45
C ILE A 151 15.93 9.45 4.83
N ASP A 152 15.89 9.77 6.13
CA ASP A 152 16.16 11.11 6.64
C ASP A 152 17.59 11.57 6.35
N ARG A 153 18.59 10.72 6.60
CA ARG A 153 20.00 10.99 6.26
C ARG A 153 20.18 11.30 4.78
N GLY A 154 19.62 10.46 3.90
CA GLY A 154 19.71 10.69 2.46
C GLY A 154 18.96 11.94 2.02
N ALA A 155 17.78 12.20 2.58
CA ALA A 155 17.01 13.40 2.27
C ALA A 155 17.74 14.69 2.67
N ALA A 156 18.41 14.70 3.84
CA ALA A 156 19.20 15.85 4.29
C ALA A 156 20.31 16.23 3.30
N VAL A 157 21.05 15.25 2.78
CA VAL A 157 22.10 15.47 1.77
C VAL A 157 21.51 15.93 0.43
N LEU A 158 20.37 15.38 0.01
CA LEU A 158 19.71 15.78 -1.23
C LEU A 158 19.16 17.21 -1.19
N SER A 159 18.80 17.70 0.00
CA SER A 159 18.36 19.07 0.25
C SER A 159 19.51 20.07 0.38
N ASP A 160 20.74 19.62 0.63
CA ASP A 160 21.91 20.49 0.68
C ASP A 160 22.46 20.78 -0.73
N GLU A 161 22.38 22.04 -1.14
CA GLU A 161 22.89 22.52 -2.44
C GLU A 161 24.42 22.43 -2.56
N ARG A 162 25.14 22.34 -1.43
CA ARG A 162 26.61 22.24 -1.40
C ARG A 162 27.12 20.81 -1.59
N SER A 163 26.23 19.81 -1.50
CA SER A 163 26.61 18.40 -1.63
C SER A 163 27.12 18.09 -3.04
N SER A 164 28.19 17.31 -3.13
CA SER A 164 28.76 16.91 -4.42
C SER A 164 27.79 16.00 -5.21
N GLN A 165 28.03 15.82 -6.51
CA GLN A 165 27.22 14.91 -7.31
C GLN A 165 27.34 13.45 -6.83
N GLU A 166 28.50 13.06 -6.30
CA GLU A 166 28.74 11.73 -5.72
C GLU A 166 27.93 11.56 -4.43
N ASP A 167 28.02 12.52 -3.51
CA ASP A 167 27.23 12.50 -2.25
C ASP A 167 25.73 12.44 -2.53
N ARG A 168 25.25 13.20 -3.53
CA ARG A 168 23.84 13.18 -3.93
C ARG A 168 23.41 11.85 -4.53
N ARG A 169 24.30 11.15 -5.23
CA ARG A 169 24.02 9.81 -5.76
C ARG A 169 23.90 8.79 -4.64
N ASP A 170 24.84 8.80 -3.71
CA ASP A 170 24.84 7.91 -2.55
C ASP A 170 23.65 8.18 -1.64
N ALA A 171 23.31 9.45 -1.43
CA ALA A 171 22.12 9.87 -0.70
C ALA A 171 20.82 9.39 -1.35
N ALA A 172 20.72 9.45 -2.68
CA ALA A 172 19.57 8.88 -3.39
C ALA A 172 19.49 7.35 -3.18
N ASP A 173 20.62 6.64 -3.20
CA ASP A 173 20.66 5.20 -2.90
C ASP A 173 20.27 4.90 -1.45
N GLN A 174 20.67 5.74 -0.48
CA GLN A 174 20.23 5.64 0.92
C GLN A 174 18.72 5.79 1.06
N VAL A 175 18.12 6.81 0.40
CA VAL A 175 16.66 6.97 0.40
C VAL A 175 15.97 5.71 -0.13
N TRP A 176 16.45 5.16 -1.24
CA TRP A 176 15.89 3.91 -1.78
C TRP A 176 16.07 2.73 -0.82
N ALA A 177 17.24 2.59 -0.20
CA ALA A 177 17.51 1.52 0.76
C ALA A 177 16.57 1.59 1.96
N GLY A 178 16.35 2.79 2.53
CA GLY A 178 15.41 2.98 3.63
C GLY A 178 13.97 2.62 3.24
N ASN A 179 13.51 3.04 2.05
CA ASN A 179 12.17 2.67 1.55
C ASN A 179 12.04 1.18 1.22
N LEU A 180 13.13 0.53 0.78
CA LEU A 180 13.15 -0.91 0.55
C LEU A 180 13.06 -1.67 1.87
N ALA A 181 13.69 -1.18 2.95
CA ALA A 181 13.54 -1.74 4.28
C ALA A 181 12.10 -1.63 4.80
N LEU A 182 11.42 -0.51 4.56
CA LEU A 182 9.98 -0.37 4.86
C LEU A 182 9.13 -1.37 4.05
N LEU A 183 9.42 -1.52 2.75
CA LEU A 183 8.73 -2.49 1.90
C LEU A 183 9.00 -3.94 2.36
N GLU A 184 10.21 -4.27 2.79
CA GLU A 184 10.50 -5.61 3.31
C GLU A 184 9.73 -5.88 4.59
N HIS A 185 9.70 -4.92 5.52
CA HIS A 185 8.89 -5.01 6.73
C HIS A 185 7.42 -5.25 6.40
N GLU A 186 6.85 -4.43 5.51
CA GLU A 186 5.48 -4.60 5.02
C GLU A 186 5.25 -6.04 4.50
N GLN A 187 6.13 -6.50 3.60
CA GLN A 187 5.94 -7.74 2.90
C GLN A 187 6.16 -8.98 3.77
N ARG A 188 7.04 -8.90 4.77
CA ARG A 188 7.43 -10.01 5.64
C ARG A 188 6.61 -10.05 6.94
N VAL A 189 6.41 -8.91 7.60
CA VAL A 189 5.77 -8.84 8.92
C VAL A 189 4.27 -8.68 8.80
N VAL A 190 3.80 -7.84 7.86
CA VAL A 190 2.38 -7.48 7.75
C VAL A 190 1.64 -8.38 6.75
N VAL A 191 2.18 -8.51 5.53
CA VAL A 191 1.51 -9.20 4.42
C VAL A 191 1.58 -10.72 4.57
N GLN A 192 2.74 -11.25 4.98
CA GLN A 192 2.98 -12.69 4.96
C GLN A 192 2.01 -13.51 5.84
N PRO A 193 1.72 -13.12 7.11
CA PRO A 193 0.77 -13.86 7.94
C PRO A 193 -0.64 -13.95 7.32
N LEU A 194 -1.08 -12.87 6.66
CA LEU A 194 -2.37 -12.84 5.98
C LEU A 194 -2.37 -13.71 4.72
N PHE A 195 -1.26 -13.72 3.98
CA PHE A 195 -1.09 -14.60 2.82
C PHE A 195 -1.03 -16.10 3.18
N GLU A 196 -0.49 -16.45 4.34
CA GLU A 196 -0.48 -17.83 4.85
C GLU A 196 -1.89 -18.33 5.21
N SER A 197 -2.81 -17.42 5.50
CA SER A 197 -4.21 -17.73 5.77
C SER A 197 -5.09 -17.90 4.51
N LEU A 198 -4.55 -17.62 3.32
CA LEU A 198 -5.29 -17.75 2.06
C LEU A 198 -5.44 -19.23 1.66
N SER A 199 -6.58 -19.57 1.03
CA SER A 199 -6.75 -20.91 0.50
C SER A 199 -5.73 -21.22 -0.62
N GLY A 200 -5.32 -22.48 -0.72
CA GLY A 200 -4.35 -22.91 -1.74
C GLY A 200 -4.83 -22.69 -3.18
N MET A 201 -6.14 -22.76 -3.43
CA MET A 201 -6.73 -22.47 -4.74
C MET A 201 -6.62 -20.98 -5.08
N PHE A 202 -6.96 -20.11 -4.13
CA PHE A 202 -6.84 -18.67 -4.33
C PHE A 202 -5.39 -18.23 -4.49
N ALA A 203 -4.48 -18.76 -3.66
CA ALA A 203 -3.04 -18.50 -3.74
C ALA A 203 -2.47 -18.80 -5.14
N ARG A 204 -2.90 -19.90 -5.78
CA ARG A 204 -2.51 -20.24 -7.16
C ARG A 204 -3.08 -19.25 -8.17
N LEU A 205 -4.36 -18.90 -8.04
CA LEU A 205 -5.04 -17.95 -8.93
C LEU A 205 -4.36 -16.57 -8.89
N ILE A 206 -4.09 -16.04 -7.70
CA ILE A 206 -3.41 -14.75 -7.57
C ILE A 206 -1.94 -14.82 -8.01
N SER A 207 -1.27 -15.96 -7.87
CA SER A 207 0.10 -16.12 -8.40
C SER A 207 0.14 -16.01 -9.92
N MET A 208 -0.87 -16.55 -10.62
CA MET A 208 -0.97 -16.47 -12.07
C MET A 208 -1.32 -15.05 -12.54
N GLY A 209 -2.20 -14.36 -11.80
CA GLY A 209 -2.68 -13.01 -12.12
C GLY A 209 -1.86 -11.86 -11.52
N ALA A 210 -0.85 -12.14 -10.68
CA ALA A 210 -0.03 -11.12 -10.03
C ALA A 210 0.80 -10.36 -11.07
N THR A 211 0.35 -9.14 -11.34
CA THR A 211 0.97 -8.22 -12.27
C THR A 211 1.06 -6.84 -11.64
N THR A 212 2.12 -6.13 -11.94
CA THR A 212 2.26 -4.71 -11.64
C THR A 212 2.45 -4.01 -12.96
N THR A 213 1.52 -3.10 -13.28
CA THR A 213 1.70 -2.10 -14.34
C THR A 213 1.89 -0.75 -13.67
N PHE A 214 2.43 0.23 -14.38
CA PHE A 214 2.34 1.62 -13.96
C PHE A 214 1.53 2.30 -15.07
N GLU A 215 0.38 2.89 -14.74
CA GLU A 215 -0.57 3.43 -15.73
C GLU A 215 0.02 4.62 -16.50
N VAL A 216 0.87 4.35 -17.49
CA VAL A 216 1.41 5.34 -18.41
C VAL A 216 0.62 5.23 -19.73
N ARG A 217 0.25 6.35 -20.36
CA ARG A 217 -0.48 6.31 -21.64
C ARG A 217 0.43 5.76 -22.75
N GLY A 218 -0.12 4.85 -23.56
CA GLY A 218 0.53 4.26 -24.74
C GLY A 218 1.03 2.83 -24.49
N VAL A 219 0.64 1.91 -25.37
CA VAL A 219 0.96 0.46 -25.30
C VAL A 219 2.46 0.20 -25.11
N ARG A 220 3.32 0.97 -25.79
CA ARG A 220 4.79 0.86 -25.66
C ARG A 220 5.33 1.27 -24.28
N GLN A 221 4.73 2.27 -23.62
CA GLN A 221 5.17 2.70 -22.29
C GLN A 221 4.63 1.77 -21.20
N GLN A 222 3.40 1.24 -21.34
CA GLN A 222 2.85 0.24 -20.41
C GLN A 222 3.71 -1.02 -20.35
N VAL A 223 4.19 -1.53 -21.49
CA VAL A 223 5.09 -2.72 -21.53
C VAL A 223 6.40 -2.49 -20.78
N ARG A 224 6.97 -1.27 -20.82
CA ARG A 224 8.24 -0.94 -20.15
C ARG A 224 8.17 -1.02 -18.62
N TYR A 225 6.97 -0.80 -18.09
CA TYR A 225 6.66 -0.69 -16.67
C TYR A 225 5.88 -1.90 -16.15
N PHE A 226 5.40 -2.76 -17.04
CA PHE A 226 4.76 -4.01 -16.71
C PHE A 226 5.77 -5.04 -16.17
N THR A 227 5.36 -5.76 -15.13
CA THR A 227 5.97 -7.03 -14.74
C THR A 227 4.89 -7.97 -14.23
N SER A 228 5.08 -9.25 -14.55
CA SER A 228 4.25 -10.36 -14.09
C SER A 228 5.12 -11.25 -13.21
N PHE A 229 4.58 -11.66 -12.07
CA PHE A 229 5.23 -12.62 -11.18
C PHE A 229 5.43 -13.95 -11.90
N SER A 230 4.39 -14.47 -12.54
CA SER A 230 4.45 -15.73 -13.30
C SER A 230 5.51 -15.70 -14.42
N ALA A 231 5.58 -14.61 -15.20
CA ALA A 231 6.60 -14.45 -16.23
C ALA A 231 8.03 -14.35 -15.65
N TYR A 232 8.20 -13.66 -14.53
CA TYR A 232 9.49 -13.58 -13.82
C TYR A 232 9.91 -14.96 -13.28
N SER A 233 9.00 -15.67 -12.61
CA SER A 233 9.24 -17.01 -12.07
C SER A 233 9.57 -18.03 -13.15
N LEU A 234 9.02 -17.89 -14.36
CA LEU A 234 9.38 -18.77 -15.49
C LEU A 234 10.76 -18.46 -16.07
N THR A 235 11.19 -17.20 -16.11
CA THR A 235 12.46 -16.80 -16.76
C THR A 235 13.66 -16.82 -15.81
N ARG A 236 13.47 -16.51 -14.53
CA ARG A 236 14.52 -16.45 -13.51
C ARG A 236 14.26 -17.35 -12.30
N GLY A 237 13.01 -17.75 -12.08
CA GLY A 237 12.65 -18.68 -11.01
C GLY A 237 12.82 -20.16 -11.39
N LEU A 238 13.02 -20.51 -12.66
CA LEU A 238 13.14 -21.92 -13.07
C LEU A 238 14.36 -22.61 -12.44
N THR A 239 15.51 -21.94 -12.35
CA THR A 239 16.72 -22.47 -11.72
C THR A 239 16.55 -22.65 -10.21
N ALA A 240 15.80 -21.75 -9.53
CA ALA A 240 15.48 -21.87 -8.11
C ALA A 240 14.38 -22.92 -7.85
N ALA A 241 13.35 -22.98 -8.68
CA ALA A 241 12.23 -23.93 -8.59
C ALA A 241 12.69 -25.38 -8.87
N LEU A 242 13.63 -25.57 -9.80
CA LEU A 242 14.26 -26.87 -10.05
C LEU A 242 15.07 -27.35 -8.83
N ARG A 243 15.74 -26.45 -8.11
CA ARG A 243 16.44 -26.78 -6.86
C ARG A 243 15.48 -27.02 -5.68
N ALA A 244 14.42 -26.22 -5.58
CA ALA A 244 13.47 -26.25 -4.45
C ALA A 244 12.34 -27.27 -4.62
N ARG A 245 12.22 -27.94 -5.78
CA ARG A 245 11.16 -28.91 -6.13
C ARG A 245 9.73 -28.41 -5.86
N SER A 246 9.49 -27.10 -5.92
CA SER A 246 8.16 -26.54 -5.72
C SER A 246 7.88 -25.39 -6.70
N VAL A 247 6.61 -25.26 -7.09
CA VAL A 247 6.15 -24.19 -7.98
C VAL A 247 6.15 -22.88 -7.20
N PRO A 248 6.80 -21.81 -7.69
CA PRO A 248 6.81 -20.50 -7.03
C PRO A 248 5.39 -19.96 -6.81
N ARG A 249 5.13 -19.36 -5.64
CA ARG A 249 3.83 -18.79 -5.28
C ARG A 249 3.97 -17.37 -4.77
N ILE A 250 3.16 -16.44 -5.27
CA ILE A 250 3.20 -15.04 -4.83
C ILE A 250 2.91 -14.89 -3.34
N THR A 251 2.20 -15.85 -2.74
CA THR A 251 1.87 -15.85 -1.31
C THR A 251 3.03 -16.27 -0.41
N ARG A 252 4.12 -16.81 -0.95
CA ARG A 252 5.35 -17.10 -0.19
C ARG A 252 6.29 -15.92 -0.29
N PHE A 253 6.77 -15.44 0.86
CA PHE A 253 7.70 -14.31 0.91
C PHE A 253 8.98 -14.60 0.10
N GLU A 254 9.54 -15.80 0.25
CA GLU A 254 10.80 -16.22 -0.37
C GLU A 254 10.71 -16.26 -1.91
N ASP A 255 9.52 -16.50 -2.46
CA ASP A 255 9.27 -16.48 -3.90
C ASP A 255 8.98 -15.05 -4.37
N ARG A 256 8.19 -14.29 -3.60
CA ARG A 256 7.71 -12.94 -3.92
C ARG A 256 8.81 -11.89 -3.82
N TRP A 257 9.62 -11.93 -2.77
CA TRP A 257 10.60 -10.90 -2.45
C TRP A 257 11.63 -10.70 -3.57
N PRO A 258 12.26 -11.76 -4.13
CA PRO A 258 13.18 -11.60 -5.26
C PRO A 258 12.52 -10.96 -6.49
N TRP A 259 11.23 -11.21 -6.73
CA TRP A 259 10.50 -10.55 -7.81
C TRP A 259 10.28 -9.06 -7.52
N LEU A 260 9.88 -8.71 -6.29
CA LEU A 260 9.71 -7.32 -5.88
C LEU A 260 11.03 -6.55 -6.03
N GLU A 261 12.10 -7.07 -5.46
CA GLU A 261 13.42 -6.44 -5.43
C GLU A 261 14.07 -6.36 -6.82
N ALA A 262 14.07 -7.45 -7.60
CA ALA A 262 14.78 -7.48 -8.89
C ALA A 262 13.94 -6.98 -10.08
N SER A 263 12.62 -6.85 -9.92
CA SER A 263 11.71 -6.52 -11.03
C SER A 263 10.82 -5.31 -10.77
N VAL A 264 10.10 -5.27 -9.65
CA VAL A 264 9.14 -4.20 -9.34
C VAL A 264 9.84 -2.92 -8.96
N VAL A 265 10.74 -2.97 -7.96
CA VAL A 265 11.45 -1.80 -7.43
C VAL A 265 12.28 -1.08 -8.51
N PRO A 266 13.06 -1.76 -9.37
CA PRO A 266 13.80 -1.09 -10.45
C PRO A 266 12.90 -0.43 -11.49
N ARG A 267 11.68 -0.96 -11.72
CA ARG A 267 10.70 -0.32 -12.61
C ARG A 267 10.11 0.92 -11.97
N PHE A 268 9.77 0.87 -10.69
CA PHE A 268 9.28 2.03 -9.96
C PHE A 268 10.37 3.11 -9.85
N ARG A 269 11.63 2.74 -9.61
CA ARG A 269 12.76 3.69 -9.63
C ARG A 269 12.92 4.41 -10.97
N ARG A 270 12.65 3.74 -12.08
CA ARG A 270 12.59 4.37 -13.42
C ARG A 270 11.35 5.23 -13.66
N LEU A 271 10.25 4.97 -12.95
CA LEU A 271 9.08 5.84 -12.97
C LEU A 271 9.37 7.11 -12.17
N ASP A 272 9.96 6.94 -10.99
CA ASP A 272 10.29 8.00 -10.04
C ASP A 272 11.38 8.96 -10.53
N SER A 273 12.23 8.54 -11.46
CA SER A 273 13.14 9.45 -12.16
C SER A 273 12.41 10.49 -13.02
N ASP A 274 11.12 10.30 -13.33
CA ASP A 274 10.25 11.28 -14.00
C ASP A 274 9.19 11.79 -13.00
N GLN A 275 9.55 12.83 -12.26
CA GLN A 275 8.69 13.42 -11.22
C GLN A 275 7.36 13.95 -11.76
N ALA A 276 7.33 14.47 -13.00
CA ALA A 276 6.10 14.92 -13.63
C ALA A 276 5.16 13.74 -13.95
N LEU A 277 5.72 12.60 -14.34
CA LEU A 277 4.94 11.38 -14.55
C LEU A 277 4.43 10.78 -13.23
N VAL A 278 5.22 10.75 -12.17
CA VAL A 278 4.76 10.33 -10.83
C VAL A 278 3.63 11.22 -10.35
N THR A 279 3.82 12.53 -10.38
CA THR A 279 2.82 13.51 -9.95
C THR A 279 1.50 13.33 -10.69
N ARG A 280 1.54 13.15 -12.02
CA ARG A 280 0.32 12.88 -12.82
C ARG A 280 -0.32 11.52 -12.51
N THR A 281 0.48 10.51 -12.20
CA THR A 281 -0.02 9.17 -11.88
C THR A 281 -0.70 9.16 -10.52
N LEU A 282 -0.04 9.69 -9.48
CA LEU A 282 -0.59 9.77 -8.14
C LEU A 282 -1.72 10.78 -8.03
N GLY A 283 -1.65 11.90 -8.77
CA GLY A 283 -2.74 12.87 -8.87
C GLY A 283 -4.04 12.24 -9.39
N ARG A 284 -3.96 11.28 -10.32
CA ARG A 284 -5.13 10.50 -10.77
C ARG A 284 -5.67 9.58 -9.68
N VAL A 285 -4.82 8.98 -8.86
CA VAL A 285 -5.26 8.16 -7.72
C VAL A 285 -6.03 9.00 -6.71
N VAL A 286 -5.52 10.19 -6.37
CA VAL A 286 -6.19 11.15 -5.47
C VAL A 286 -7.52 11.62 -6.05
N GLU A 287 -7.52 12.00 -7.33
CA GLU A 287 -8.71 12.48 -8.03
C GLU A 287 -9.78 11.39 -8.17
N ALA A 288 -9.36 10.15 -8.45
CA ALA A 288 -10.26 9.01 -8.39
C ALA A 288 -10.82 8.83 -6.96
N GLY A 289 -9.99 9.01 -5.92
CA GLY A 289 -10.43 8.99 -4.52
C GLY A 289 -11.58 9.95 -4.25
N LYS A 290 -11.44 11.20 -4.70
CA LYS A 290 -12.49 12.22 -4.58
C LYS A 290 -13.75 11.83 -5.34
N ARG A 291 -13.63 11.55 -6.65
CA ARG A 291 -14.78 11.20 -7.51
C ARG A 291 -15.55 9.98 -7.04
N TYR A 292 -14.86 8.94 -6.58
CA TYR A 292 -15.52 7.72 -6.10
C TYR A 292 -16.01 7.84 -4.65
N GLY A 293 -15.41 8.72 -3.84
CA GLY A 293 -15.89 9.03 -2.49
C GLY A 293 -17.31 9.62 -2.47
N GLU A 294 -17.67 10.35 -3.53
CA GLU A 294 -19.01 10.92 -3.72
C GLU A 294 -20.03 9.91 -4.27
N MET A 295 -19.59 8.75 -4.77
CA MET A 295 -20.50 7.73 -5.29
C MET A 295 -21.14 6.97 -4.12
N PRO A 296 -22.49 6.86 -4.07
CA PRO A 296 -23.15 6.07 -3.06
C PRO A 296 -22.68 4.62 -3.16
N CYS A 297 -22.41 4.05 -2.00
CA CYS A 297 -22.20 2.62 -1.87
C CYS A 297 -23.59 2.02 -2.16
N LEU A 298 -23.70 1.18 -3.20
CA LEU A 298 -24.98 0.61 -3.60
C LEU A 298 -25.46 -0.30 -2.47
N ILE A 299 -26.22 0.26 -1.52
CA ILE A 299 -26.91 -0.51 -0.47
C ILE A 299 -28.09 -1.20 -1.18
N PRO A 300 -28.26 -2.52 -1.08
CA PRO A 300 -29.41 -3.20 -1.63
C PRO A 300 -30.72 -2.58 -1.11
N PRO A 301 -31.79 -2.46 -1.94
CA PRO A 301 -33.03 -1.78 -1.56
C PRO A 301 -33.84 -2.40 -0.39
N ASN A 302 -33.38 -3.49 0.24
CA ASN A 302 -34.19 -4.25 1.19
C ASN A 302 -34.11 -3.75 2.65
N TYR A 303 -33.51 -2.59 2.92
CA TYR A 303 -33.39 -2.03 4.27
C TYR A 303 -34.15 -0.72 4.52
N LEU A 304 -35.08 -0.37 3.64
CA LEU A 304 -36.10 0.66 3.92
C LEU A 304 -37.49 0.01 3.84
N GLY A 305 -37.99 -0.47 4.98
CA GLY A 305 -39.42 -0.75 5.18
C GLY A 305 -39.84 -2.21 5.33
N ARG A 306 -39.54 -2.83 6.47
CA ARG A 306 -40.59 -3.56 7.20
C ARG A 306 -40.85 -2.84 8.52
N GLY A 307 -41.39 -1.63 8.37
CA GLY A 307 -42.26 -1.09 9.40
C GLY A 307 -43.47 -2.00 9.46
N THR A 308 -43.71 -2.54 10.65
CA THR A 308 -45.00 -3.02 11.11
C THR A 308 -46.12 -2.09 10.61
N LEU A 309 -46.93 -2.58 9.67
CA LEU A 309 -48.31 -2.13 9.56
C LEU A 309 -49.15 -3.16 10.31
N THR A 310 -49.46 -2.82 11.55
CA THR A 310 -50.70 -3.23 12.19
C THR A 310 -51.86 -2.63 11.41
N GLU A 311 -52.72 -3.48 10.87
CA GLU A 311 -54.18 -3.44 11.04
C GLU A 311 -54.70 -4.89 10.99
#